data_AF-A0A6A2YZ33-F1
#
_entry.id   AF-A0A6A2YZ33-F1
#
_cell.length_a   1.000
_cell.length_b   1.000
_cell.length_c   1.000
_cell.angle_alpha   90.00
_cell.angle_beta   90.00
_cell.angle_gamma   90.00
#
_symmetry.space_group_name_H-M   'P 1'
#
loop_
_entity.id
_entity.type
_entity.pdbx_description
1 polymer ?
#
loop_
_entity_poly.entity_id
_entity_poly.type
_entity_poly.pdbx_seq_one_letter_code
_entity_poly.pdbx_strand_id
1 'polypeptide(L)'
;MSTKISNAFLRRYLNVIDDVWSTNFWQDISIAIPDSGCHHNWLKNLSESSLFFNDDDLVGINKAQRRLLGWLMDQELQMTVISMVGMGGLGKTSLVANTFNKQAVKQHFDCCVWIAVSQQYVVKELFKSMISELYDKSKETFDTAINVDSMSYGDLVETLLKFLQPRRYLIVIDDVWSTNFWQDSSIALPANTNGSRILLTTRREDVASFEFVIAKHILPLKPLPVYESWALFCKKGFVAKCEGLPLAIVALGGLIASKNSMAKWNGMYENLNWELTENETFEWLKYISLLSYHDLYYRLKQCFLFCSIFPEDCVIKRKRLIRIWMPNHLEE
;
A
#
# COMPACT_ATOMS: atom_id res chain seq x y z
N MET A 1 16.42 10.20 -39.47
CA MET A 1 15.75 9.27 -40.40
C MET A 1 15.67 7.90 -39.71
N SER A 2 14.53 7.63 -39.05
CA SER A 2 13.95 6.32 -38.74
C SER A 2 14.88 5.15 -38.33
N THR A 3 15.27 5.08 -37.05
CA THR A 3 15.64 3.81 -36.39
C THR A 3 14.37 2.98 -36.18
N LYS A 4 13.97 2.21 -37.20
CA LYS A 4 12.96 1.15 -37.08
C LYS A 4 13.56 0.02 -36.25
N ILE A 5 13.43 0.13 -34.93
CA ILE A 5 13.69 -0.96 -33.99
C ILE A 5 12.55 -1.97 -34.18
N SER A 6 12.87 -3.18 -34.61
CA SER A 6 11.89 -4.20 -34.98
C SER A 6 11.02 -4.60 -33.77
N ASN A 7 9.73 -4.28 -33.87
CA ASN A 7 8.64 -4.72 -33.00
C ASN A 7 8.57 -6.27 -32.84
N ALA A 8 9.24 -7.01 -33.74
CA ALA A 8 9.22 -8.46 -33.87
C ALA A 8 9.54 -9.22 -32.59
N PHE A 9 10.55 -8.76 -31.85
CA PHE A 9 11.07 -9.52 -30.70
C PHE A 9 10.12 -9.42 -29.49
N LEU A 10 9.59 -8.22 -29.23
CA LEU A 10 8.59 -7.97 -28.18
C LEU A 10 7.25 -8.66 -28.48
N ARG A 11 6.77 -8.62 -29.73
CA ARG A 11 5.54 -9.31 -30.15
C ARG A 11 5.62 -10.82 -30.05
N ARG A 12 6.82 -11.38 -30.27
CA ARG A 12 7.06 -12.82 -30.23
C ARG A 12 7.11 -13.38 -28.82
N TYR A 13 7.55 -12.56 -27.87
CA TYR A 13 7.49 -12.87 -26.44
C TYR A 13 6.03 -12.77 -25.92
N LEU A 14 5.19 -11.89 -26.48
CA LEU A 14 3.74 -11.80 -26.21
C LEU A 14 2.93 -13.02 -26.71
N ASN A 15 3.26 -13.60 -27.86
CA ASN A 15 2.55 -14.80 -28.36
C ASN A 15 2.80 -16.07 -27.51
N VAL A 16 3.91 -16.13 -26.77
CA VAL A 16 4.17 -17.20 -25.78
C VAL A 16 3.33 -17.00 -24.51
N ILE A 17 2.95 -15.76 -24.24
CA ILE A 17 2.05 -15.38 -23.15
C ILE A 17 0.60 -15.73 -23.49
N ASP A 18 0.15 -15.56 -24.74
CA ASP A 18 -1.23 -15.92 -25.15
C ASP A 18 -1.61 -17.40 -24.91
N ASP A 19 -0.65 -18.33 -24.99
CA ASP A 19 -0.88 -19.76 -24.71
C ASP A 19 -1.03 -20.05 -23.19
N VAL A 20 -0.45 -19.19 -22.34
CA VAL A 20 -0.63 -19.19 -20.88
C VAL A 20 -1.92 -18.46 -20.47
N TRP A 21 -2.47 -17.61 -21.34
CA TRP A 21 -3.59 -16.70 -21.08
C TRP A 21 -4.97 -17.21 -21.53
N SER A 22 -5.11 -18.50 -21.87
CA SER A 22 -6.39 -19.12 -22.23
C SER A 22 -7.35 -19.41 -21.06
N THR A 23 -6.99 -19.01 -19.82
CA THR A 23 -7.90 -19.04 -18.66
C THR A 23 -8.29 -17.61 -18.24
N ASN A 24 -9.55 -17.27 -18.48
CA ASN A 24 -10.23 -16.00 -18.18
C ASN A 24 -9.89 -15.39 -16.79
N PHE A 25 -8.95 -14.45 -16.69
CA PHE A 25 -8.75 -13.74 -15.41
C PHE A 25 -8.44 -12.24 -15.45
N TRP A 26 -8.21 -11.59 -16.60
CA TRP A 26 -7.90 -10.15 -16.60
C TRP A 26 -8.52 -9.44 -17.79
N GLN A 27 -9.66 -8.79 -17.58
CA GLN A 27 -10.25 -7.87 -18.56
C GLN A 27 -10.36 -6.41 -18.09
N ASP A 28 -10.08 -6.09 -16.83
CA ASP A 28 -10.25 -4.72 -16.34
C ASP A 28 -9.09 -4.26 -15.45
N ILE A 29 -7.96 -3.86 -16.04
CA ILE A 29 -7.03 -2.92 -15.38
C ILE A 29 -6.47 -1.97 -16.44
N SER A 30 -7.02 -0.77 -16.49
CA SER A 30 -6.37 0.43 -17.00
C SER A 30 -6.55 1.49 -15.91
N ILE A 31 -5.47 1.98 -15.30
CA ILE A 31 -5.43 3.29 -14.61
C ILE A 31 -3.97 3.76 -14.51
N ALA A 32 -3.85 5.08 -14.66
CA ALA A 32 -2.66 5.90 -14.85
C ALA A 32 -1.70 6.02 -13.65
N ILE A 33 -0.46 6.41 -13.98
CA ILE A 33 0.71 6.60 -13.10
C ILE A 33 0.87 8.08 -12.73
N PRO A 34 1.16 8.43 -11.46
CA PRO A 34 1.87 9.67 -11.13
C PRO A 34 3.33 9.41 -10.78
N ASP A 35 4.13 10.43 -11.08
CA ASP A 35 5.59 10.43 -11.20
C ASP A 35 6.36 10.41 -9.86
N SER A 36 7.65 10.10 -10.03
CA SER A 36 8.70 9.71 -9.10
C SER A 36 9.20 10.77 -8.09
N GLY A 37 9.77 10.31 -6.96
CA GLY A 37 10.49 11.15 -5.98
C GLY A 37 11.25 10.37 -4.89
N CYS A 38 12.56 10.60 -4.81
CA CYS A 38 13.64 9.79 -4.21
C CYS A 38 13.67 9.47 -2.69
N HIS A 39 14.46 8.44 -2.39
CA HIS A 39 14.84 7.88 -1.08
C HIS A 39 15.78 8.77 -0.24
N HIS A 40 15.42 8.98 1.04
CA HIS A 40 16.28 8.83 2.25
C HIS A 40 15.61 9.30 3.58
N ASN A 41 14.37 9.81 3.55
CA ASN A 41 13.55 10.14 4.74
C ASN A 41 12.48 9.08 5.11
N TRP A 42 12.60 7.87 4.56
CA TRP A 42 11.48 6.94 4.35
C TRP A 42 10.80 6.40 5.63
N LEU A 43 11.49 6.37 6.78
CA LEU A 43 10.97 5.77 8.01
C LEU A 43 10.13 6.70 8.90
N LYS A 44 10.29 8.03 8.79
CA LYS A 44 9.52 8.98 9.60
C LYS A 44 8.17 9.34 8.96
N ASN A 45 8.09 9.29 7.63
CA ASN A 45 6.89 9.68 6.88
C ASN A 45 5.92 8.51 6.62
N LEU A 46 6.15 7.31 7.15
CA LEU A 46 5.39 6.10 6.77
C LEU A 46 3.92 6.12 7.27
N SER A 47 3.66 6.78 8.41
CA SER A 47 2.30 7.02 8.91
C SER A 47 1.57 8.07 8.08
N GLU A 48 2.22 9.21 7.79
CA GLU A 48 1.67 10.29 6.97
C GLU A 48 1.46 9.86 5.51
N SER A 49 2.43 9.14 4.92
CA SER A 49 2.34 8.57 3.57
C SER A 49 1.14 7.62 3.42
N SER A 50 0.70 7.00 4.52
CA SER A 50 -0.44 6.09 4.47
C SER A 50 -1.77 6.78 4.15
N LEU A 51 -1.85 8.09 4.38
CA LEU A 51 -2.99 8.93 3.97
C LEU A 51 -3.11 9.03 2.43
N PHE A 52 -2.05 8.75 1.68
CA PHE A 52 -2.03 8.91 0.23
C PHE A 52 -2.17 7.58 -0.53
N PHE A 53 -2.33 6.44 0.15
CA PHE A 53 -2.58 5.17 -0.53
C PHE A 53 -4.02 5.09 -1.05
N ASN A 54 -4.17 4.75 -2.33
CA ASN A 54 -5.47 4.48 -2.93
C ASN A 54 -6.03 3.11 -2.48
N ASP A 55 -7.34 2.91 -2.60
CA ASP A 55 -7.98 1.60 -2.32
C ASP A 55 -7.29 0.48 -3.14
N ASP A 56 -6.89 0.81 -4.38
CA ASP A 56 -6.18 -0.07 -5.30
C ASP A 56 -4.74 -0.38 -4.90
N ASP A 57 -4.19 0.17 -3.82
CA ASP A 57 -2.85 -0.15 -3.31
C ASP A 57 -2.86 -1.24 -2.23
N LEU A 58 -4.02 -1.47 -1.61
CA LEU A 58 -4.12 -2.28 -0.40
C LEU A 58 -4.52 -3.72 -0.75
N VAL A 59 -4.02 -4.69 0.01
CA VAL A 59 -4.27 -6.13 -0.22
C VAL A 59 -4.71 -6.76 1.11
N GLY A 60 -5.75 -7.59 1.08
CA GLY A 60 -6.22 -8.35 2.26
C GLY A 60 -6.96 -7.53 3.33
N ILE A 61 -7.15 -6.22 3.13
CA ILE A 61 -7.77 -5.35 4.16
C ILE A 61 -9.30 -5.29 4.09
N ASN A 62 -9.93 -5.77 3.01
CA ASN A 62 -11.35 -5.53 2.69
C ASN A 62 -12.32 -5.94 3.81
N LYS A 63 -12.03 -7.04 4.52
CA LYS A 63 -12.87 -7.50 5.64
C LYS A 63 -12.74 -6.57 6.86
N ALA A 64 -11.52 -6.19 7.20
CA ALA A 64 -11.24 -5.28 8.31
C ALA A 64 -11.80 -3.88 8.02
N GLN A 65 -11.63 -3.39 6.80
CA GLN A 65 -12.15 -2.11 6.31
C GLN A 65 -13.66 -2.05 6.38
N ARG A 66 -14.38 -3.06 5.88
CA ARG A 66 -15.85 -3.11 5.97
C ARG A 66 -16.34 -3.11 7.42
N ARG A 67 -15.68 -3.86 8.29
CA ARG A 67 -16.02 -3.89 9.72
C ARG A 67 -15.79 -2.53 10.38
N LEU A 68 -14.67 -1.89 10.07
CA LEU A 68 -14.33 -0.57 10.57
C LEU A 68 -15.33 0.49 10.11
N LEU A 69 -15.69 0.49 8.83
CA LEU A 69 -16.72 1.38 8.28
C LEU A 69 -18.09 1.15 8.92
N GLY A 70 -18.44 -0.11 9.19
CA GLY A 70 -19.67 -0.46 9.91
C GLY A 70 -19.73 0.15 11.30
N TRP A 71 -18.64 0.10 12.07
CA TRP A 71 -18.56 0.69 13.41
C TRP A 71 -18.44 2.22 13.41
N LEU A 72 -17.81 2.79 12.38
CA LEU A 72 -17.69 4.23 12.26
C LEU A 72 -19.03 4.91 11.96
N MET A 73 -19.91 4.25 11.19
CA MET A 73 -21.13 4.87 10.65
C MET A 73 -22.41 4.12 11.07
N ASP A 74 -22.38 3.39 12.19
CA ASP A 74 -23.58 2.78 12.76
C ASP A 74 -24.52 3.83 13.40
N GLN A 75 -25.62 3.37 13.97
CA GLN A 75 -26.63 4.22 14.60
C GLN A 75 -26.40 4.43 16.10
N GLU A 76 -25.28 3.97 16.66
CA GLU A 76 -25.00 4.13 18.09
C GLU A 76 -24.69 5.60 18.40
N LEU A 77 -25.49 6.18 19.30
CA LEU A 77 -25.38 7.58 19.69
C LEU A 77 -24.27 7.80 20.72
N GLN A 78 -24.01 6.80 21.56
CA GLN A 78 -22.93 6.88 22.54
C GLN A 78 -21.56 7.02 21.84
N MET A 79 -20.72 7.90 22.39
CA MET A 79 -19.33 8.00 21.96
C MET A 79 -18.64 6.65 22.11
N THR A 80 -18.08 6.14 21.01
CA THR A 80 -17.49 4.79 20.95
C THR A 80 -16.01 4.87 20.61
N VAL A 81 -15.19 4.13 21.36
CA VAL A 81 -13.75 3.98 21.09
C VAL A 81 -13.50 2.71 20.29
N ILE A 82 -12.81 2.82 19.17
CA ILE A 82 -12.48 1.71 18.29
C ILE A 82 -10.96 1.56 18.22
N SER A 83 -10.43 0.50 18.80
CA SER A 83 -9.00 0.22 18.91
C SER A 83 -8.53 -0.78 17.85
N MET A 84 -7.63 -0.37 16.96
CA MET A 84 -6.88 -1.24 16.06
C MET A 84 -5.62 -1.73 16.78
N VAL A 85 -5.49 -3.03 17.00
CA VAL A 85 -4.37 -3.62 17.75
C VAL A 85 -3.61 -4.65 16.95
N GLY A 86 -2.29 -4.71 17.15
CA GLY A 86 -1.43 -5.73 16.56
C GLY A 86 0.00 -5.24 16.37
N MET A 87 0.91 -6.15 16.04
CA MET A 87 2.33 -5.87 15.88
C MET A 87 2.62 -4.71 14.90
N GLY A 88 3.81 -4.11 15.05
CA GLY A 88 4.32 -3.13 14.08
C GLY A 88 4.34 -3.70 12.66
N GLY A 89 4.05 -2.88 11.65
CA GLY A 89 4.07 -3.30 10.24
C GLY A 89 2.82 -4.03 9.74
N LEU A 90 1.82 -4.32 10.58
CA LEU A 90 0.56 -4.98 10.15
C LEU A 90 -0.42 -4.08 9.37
N GLY A 91 -0.06 -2.83 9.08
CA GLY A 91 -0.92 -1.92 8.33
C GLY A 91 -2.10 -1.32 9.12
N LYS A 92 -2.02 -1.24 10.46
CA LYS A 92 -3.04 -0.57 11.32
C LYS A 92 -3.32 0.85 10.85
N THR A 93 -2.27 1.68 10.79
CA THR A 93 -2.33 3.07 10.35
C THR A 93 -2.85 3.15 8.91
N SER A 94 -2.41 2.25 8.02
CA SER A 94 -2.89 2.21 6.63
C SER A 94 -4.38 1.88 6.51
N LEU A 95 -4.90 0.94 7.29
CA LEU A 95 -6.33 0.63 7.34
C LEU A 95 -7.14 1.82 7.83
N VAL A 96 -6.66 2.48 8.88
CA VAL A 96 -7.29 3.67 9.44
C VAL A 96 -7.28 4.82 8.45
N ALA A 97 -6.12 5.16 7.87
CA ALA A 97 -5.94 6.17 6.83
C ALA A 97 -6.90 5.97 5.67
N ASN A 98 -6.94 4.75 5.17
CA ASN A 98 -7.80 4.39 4.07
C ASN A 98 -9.29 4.62 4.38
N THR A 99 -9.77 4.27 5.59
CA THR A 99 -11.16 4.55 5.97
C THR A 99 -11.43 6.02 6.27
N PHE A 100 -10.51 6.69 6.97
CA PHE A 100 -10.62 8.09 7.37
C PHE A 100 -10.72 9.04 6.18
N ASN A 101 -10.06 8.72 5.07
CA ASN A 101 -10.06 9.52 3.85
C ASN A 101 -11.27 9.27 2.94
N LYS A 102 -12.15 8.31 3.28
CA LYS A 102 -13.37 8.09 2.48
C LYS A 102 -14.33 9.26 2.64
N GLN A 103 -14.83 9.75 1.50
CA GLN A 103 -15.78 10.87 1.46
C GLN A 103 -17.03 10.60 2.31
N ALA A 104 -17.56 9.37 2.28
CA ALA A 104 -18.70 8.97 3.11
C ALA A 104 -18.42 9.14 4.62
N VAL A 105 -17.20 8.83 5.06
CA VAL A 105 -16.78 9.04 6.46
C VAL A 105 -16.68 10.54 6.74
N LYS A 106 -15.99 11.31 5.88
CA LYS A 106 -15.88 12.77 6.05
C LYS A 106 -17.22 13.49 6.09
N GLN A 107 -18.22 13.01 5.37
CA GLN A 107 -19.58 13.57 5.35
C GLN A 107 -20.44 13.11 6.53
N HIS A 108 -20.07 12.01 7.18
CA HIS A 108 -20.82 11.46 8.31
C HIS A 108 -20.56 12.20 9.62
N PHE A 109 -19.38 12.81 9.77
CA PHE A 109 -18.92 13.52 10.97
C PHE A 109 -18.81 15.03 10.70
N ASP A 110 -19.20 15.85 11.67
CA ASP A 110 -19.12 17.31 11.59
C ASP A 110 -17.67 17.79 11.59
N CYS A 111 -16.79 17.05 12.28
CA CYS A 111 -15.35 17.31 12.28
C CYS A 111 -14.55 16.00 12.36
N CYS A 112 -13.41 16.00 11.68
CA CYS A 112 -12.51 14.86 11.60
C CYS A 112 -11.07 15.32 11.83
N VAL A 113 -10.38 14.75 12.82
CA VAL A 113 -8.99 15.08 13.10
C VAL A 113 -8.14 13.82 13.23
N TRP A 114 -6.86 13.95 12.90
CA TRP A 114 -5.87 12.90 13.01
C TRP A 114 -4.69 13.41 13.81
N ILE A 115 -4.33 12.70 14.87
CA ILE A 115 -3.23 13.05 15.77
C ILE A 115 -2.32 11.85 15.92
N ALA A 116 -1.05 12.03 15.57
CA ALA A 116 -0.01 11.05 15.89
C ALA A 116 0.51 11.28 17.31
N VAL A 117 0.63 10.22 18.11
CA VAL A 117 1.09 10.30 19.50
C VAL A 117 2.54 9.82 19.58
N SER A 118 3.42 10.65 20.14
CA SER A 118 4.78 10.23 20.44
C SER A 118 4.80 9.24 21.61
N GLN A 119 5.81 8.35 21.65
CA GLN A 119 6.00 7.43 22.77
C GLN A 119 6.10 8.15 24.12
N GLN A 120 6.76 9.31 24.11
CA GLN A 120 6.83 10.24 25.23
C GLN A 120 6.00 11.47 24.86
N TYR A 121 4.68 11.40 25.05
CA TYR A 121 3.80 12.53 24.81
C TYR A 121 3.64 13.37 26.07
N VAL A 122 3.43 14.67 25.87
CA VAL A 122 3.00 15.60 26.91
C VAL A 122 1.56 15.95 26.62
N VAL A 123 0.66 15.72 27.58
CA VAL A 123 -0.80 15.91 27.42
C VAL A 123 -1.13 17.32 26.91
N LYS A 124 -0.44 18.33 27.44
CA LYS A 124 -0.61 19.72 27.01
C LYS A 124 -0.36 19.90 25.51
N GLU A 125 0.75 19.35 25.02
CA GLU A 125 1.14 19.47 23.60
C GLU A 125 0.22 18.63 22.69
N LEU A 126 -0.27 17.49 23.18
CA LEU A 126 -1.31 16.71 22.50
C LEU A 126 -2.59 17.54 22.29
N PHE A 127 -3.07 18.21 23.33
CA PHE A 127 -4.27 19.05 23.24
C PHE A 127 -4.07 20.27 22.33
N LYS A 128 -2.91 20.91 22.39
CA LYS A 128 -2.57 21.97 21.44
C LYS A 128 -2.63 21.48 20.00
N SER A 129 -2.03 20.33 19.71
CA SER A 129 -2.06 19.72 18.37
C SER A 129 -3.48 19.41 17.91
N MET A 130 -4.33 18.86 18.80
CA MET A 130 -5.75 18.63 18.53
C MET A 130 -6.48 19.92 18.16
N ILE A 131 -6.31 20.99 18.95
CA ILE A 131 -6.96 22.29 18.70
C ILE A 131 -6.50 22.86 17.35
N SER A 132 -5.19 22.91 17.11
CA SER A 132 -4.64 23.45 15.87
C SER A 132 -5.23 22.73 14.64
N GLU A 133 -5.26 21.39 14.66
CA GLU A 133 -5.80 20.60 13.55
C GLU A 133 -7.33 20.72 13.37
N LEU A 134 -8.08 20.77 14.47
CA LEU A 134 -9.55 20.86 14.42
C LEU A 134 -10.00 22.16 13.76
N TYR A 135 -9.39 23.27 14.16
CA TYR A 135 -9.81 24.58 13.70
C TYR A 135 -9.27 24.91 12.30
N ASP A 136 -8.03 24.52 11.96
CA ASP A 136 -7.47 24.71 10.62
C ASP A 136 -8.36 24.05 9.54
N LYS A 137 -8.94 22.89 9.85
CA LYS A 137 -9.86 22.17 8.95
C LYS A 137 -11.28 22.70 8.96
N SER A 138 -11.74 23.29 10.06
CA SER A 138 -13.15 23.71 10.21
C SER A 138 -13.51 24.93 9.37
N LYS A 139 -12.54 25.73 8.90
CA LYS A 139 -12.73 27.07 8.31
C LYS A 139 -13.59 28.01 9.16
N GLU A 140 -13.97 27.64 10.38
CA GLU A 140 -14.49 28.57 11.35
C GLU A 140 -13.38 29.58 11.60
N THR A 141 -13.70 30.87 11.51
CA THR A 141 -12.74 31.92 11.84
C THR A 141 -12.27 31.64 13.27
N PHE A 142 -11.06 31.09 13.38
CA PHE A 142 -10.20 31.41 14.49
C PHE A 142 -10.24 32.93 14.55
N ASP A 143 -10.93 33.49 15.54
CA ASP A 143 -10.56 34.82 15.97
C ASP A 143 -9.06 34.76 16.15
N THR A 144 -8.36 35.58 15.36
CA THR A 144 -6.93 35.49 15.03
C THR A 144 -6.04 35.81 16.25
N ALA A 145 -6.60 35.67 17.46
CA ALA A 145 -6.12 36.06 18.76
C ALA A 145 -5.94 34.88 19.75
N ILE A 146 -6.38 33.65 19.43
CA ILE A 146 -6.10 32.51 20.32
C ILE A 146 -4.68 31.99 20.05
N ASN A 147 -3.71 32.52 20.78
CA ASN A 147 -2.38 31.96 20.84
C ASN A 147 -2.41 30.65 21.65
N VAL A 148 -2.64 29.53 20.96
CA VAL A 148 -2.71 28.17 21.53
C VAL A 148 -1.47 27.84 22.39
N ASP A 149 -0.30 28.38 22.04
CA ASP A 149 0.93 28.15 22.80
C ASP A 149 0.92 28.75 24.20
N SER A 150 0.18 29.85 24.38
CA SER A 150 0.05 30.57 25.64
C SER A 150 -1.03 30.01 26.57
N MET A 151 -1.90 29.12 26.08
CA MET A 151 -3.05 28.61 26.85
C MET A 151 -2.60 27.78 28.07
N SER A 152 -3.32 27.93 29.18
CA SER A 152 -3.17 27.04 30.32
C SER A 152 -3.76 25.65 30.01
N TYR A 153 -3.45 24.66 30.84
CA TYR A 153 -4.04 23.32 30.69
C TYR A 153 -5.59 23.38 30.74
N GLY A 154 -6.15 24.18 31.65
CA GLY A 154 -7.59 24.34 31.81
C GLY A 154 -8.23 24.95 30.56
N ASP A 155 -7.61 25.98 29.99
CA ASP A 155 -8.11 26.64 28.78
C ASP A 155 -8.13 25.68 27.58
N LEU A 156 -7.08 24.85 27.44
CA LEU A 156 -7.01 23.84 26.37
C LEU A 156 -8.16 22.83 26.48
N VAL A 157 -8.42 22.33 27.70
CA VAL A 157 -9.52 21.39 27.96
C VAL A 157 -10.87 22.06 27.67
N GLU A 158 -11.09 23.28 28.17
CA GLU A 158 -12.34 24.01 27.96
C GLU A 158 -12.60 24.28 26.47
N THR A 159 -11.57 24.68 25.72
CA THR A 159 -11.67 24.90 24.28
C THR A 159 -12.04 23.61 23.53
N LEU A 160 -11.38 22.49 23.83
CA LEU A 160 -11.71 21.19 23.22
C LEU A 160 -13.14 20.76 23.56
N LEU A 161 -13.55 20.88 24.83
CA LEU A 161 -14.92 20.53 25.23
C LEU A 161 -15.96 21.40 24.53
N LYS A 162 -15.78 22.73 24.50
CA LYS A 162 -16.69 23.65 23.78
C LYS A 162 -16.80 23.30 22.30
N PHE A 163 -15.69 22.92 21.68
CA PHE A 163 -15.68 22.56 20.26
C PHE A 163 -16.31 21.18 20.00
N LEU A 164 -16.00 20.16 20.81
CA LEU A 164 -16.40 18.78 20.53
C LEU A 164 -17.81 18.44 21.02
N GLN A 165 -18.26 19.04 22.13
CA GLN A 165 -19.57 18.71 22.74
C GLN A 165 -20.76 18.76 21.78
N PRO A 166 -20.99 19.85 21.01
CA PRO A 166 -22.16 19.94 20.15
C PRO A 166 -22.04 19.14 18.84
N ARG A 167 -20.89 18.53 18.56
CA ARG A 167 -20.57 17.93 17.25
C ARG A 167 -20.54 16.41 17.32
N ARG A 168 -20.82 15.78 16.19
CA ARG A 168 -20.45 14.39 15.91
C ARG A 168 -19.02 14.38 15.38
N TYR A 169 -18.07 14.07 16.25
CA TYR A 169 -16.65 14.13 15.90
C TYR A 169 -16.05 12.74 15.61
N LEU A 170 -15.04 12.71 14.75
CA LEU A 170 -14.13 11.58 14.57
C LEU A 170 -12.71 12.02 14.89
N ILE A 171 -12.12 11.45 15.95
CA ILE A 171 -10.73 11.71 16.34
C ILE A 171 -9.92 10.43 16.12
N VAL A 172 -8.94 10.48 15.23
CA VAL A 172 -7.94 9.43 15.06
C VAL A 172 -6.73 9.74 15.95
N ILE A 173 -6.34 8.76 16.77
CA ILE A 173 -5.20 8.81 17.68
C ILE A 173 -4.26 7.67 17.29
N ASP A 174 -3.20 8.00 16.57
CA ASP A 174 -2.31 7.03 15.93
C ASP A 174 -1.07 6.74 16.79
N ASP A 175 -0.71 5.45 16.84
CA ASP A 175 0.45 4.84 17.51
C ASP A 175 0.52 5.14 19.01
N VAL A 176 -0.53 4.80 19.77
CA VAL A 176 -0.55 4.96 21.24
C VAL A 176 0.25 3.86 21.94
N TRP A 177 1.16 4.26 22.84
CA TRP A 177 2.05 3.35 23.58
C TRP A 177 1.71 3.21 25.07
N SER A 178 1.14 4.24 25.68
CA SER A 178 0.90 4.30 27.14
C SER A 178 -0.48 3.80 27.52
N THR A 179 -0.56 2.98 28.56
CA THR A 179 -1.84 2.57 29.17
C THR A 179 -2.54 3.71 29.91
N ASN A 180 -1.80 4.78 30.26
CA ASN A 180 -2.35 5.95 30.94
C ASN A 180 -2.97 6.95 29.96
N PHE A 181 -2.77 6.78 28.65
CA PHE A 181 -3.23 7.70 27.63
C PHE A 181 -4.70 8.09 27.79
N TRP A 182 -5.57 7.12 28.05
CA TRP A 182 -6.99 7.40 28.21
C TRP A 182 -7.28 8.19 29.50
N GLN A 183 -6.62 7.86 30.61
CA GLN A 183 -6.77 8.60 31.87
C GLN A 183 -6.34 10.05 31.71
N ASP A 184 -5.24 10.27 31.00
CA ASP A 184 -4.66 11.60 30.78
C ASP A 184 -5.49 12.47 29.83
N SER A 185 -6.09 11.87 28.80
CA SER A 185 -6.74 12.62 27.70
C SER A 185 -8.26 12.68 27.78
N SER A 186 -8.91 11.75 28.48
CA SER A 186 -10.38 11.63 28.52
C SER A 186 -11.10 12.89 29.02
N ILE A 187 -10.45 13.69 29.88
CA ILE A 187 -11.02 14.95 30.37
C ILE A 187 -11.32 15.97 29.26
N ALA A 188 -10.60 15.91 28.14
CA ALA A 188 -10.79 16.79 27.00
C ALA A 188 -11.61 16.15 25.86
N LEU A 189 -12.02 14.88 26.01
CA LEU A 189 -12.71 14.09 24.98
C LEU A 189 -14.13 13.75 25.46
N PRO A 190 -15.13 14.59 25.14
CA PRO A 190 -16.44 14.49 25.77
C PRO A 190 -17.21 13.25 25.31
N ALA A 191 -17.65 12.41 26.25
CA ALA A 191 -18.56 11.30 25.98
C ALA A 191 -19.99 11.79 25.67
N ASN A 192 -20.15 12.46 24.52
CA ASN A 192 -21.43 12.96 24.05
C ASN A 192 -22.29 11.84 23.44
N THR A 193 -23.56 12.18 23.16
CA THR A 193 -24.53 11.26 22.56
C THR A 193 -24.85 11.62 21.11
N ASN A 194 -23.86 12.14 20.38
CA ASN A 194 -24.03 12.60 19.00
C ASN A 194 -23.54 11.56 17.97
N GLY A 195 -23.16 10.36 18.41
CA GLY A 195 -22.55 9.33 17.56
C GLY A 195 -21.07 9.55 17.30
N SER A 196 -20.36 10.20 18.22
CA SER A 196 -18.93 10.49 18.05
C SER A 196 -18.08 9.23 18.13
N ARG A 197 -16.93 9.23 17.46
CA ARG A 197 -16.01 8.09 17.39
C ARG A 197 -14.59 8.53 17.71
N ILE A 198 -13.90 7.70 18.49
CA ILE A 198 -12.46 7.83 18.69
C ILE A 198 -11.81 6.57 18.13
N LEU A 199 -10.93 6.76 17.17
CA LEU A 199 -10.21 5.67 16.53
C LEU A 199 -8.78 5.64 17.07
N LEU A 200 -8.36 4.52 17.63
CA LEU A 200 -7.05 4.38 18.25
C LEU A 200 -6.25 3.30 17.53
N THR A 201 -4.99 3.56 17.18
CA THR A 201 -4.08 2.50 16.75
C THR A 201 -3.04 2.25 17.84
N THR A 202 -2.74 0.98 18.12
CA THR A 202 -1.72 0.61 19.11
C THR A 202 -1.10 -0.74 18.79
N ARG A 203 0.12 -0.94 19.26
CA ARG A 203 0.79 -2.24 19.20
C ARG A 203 0.48 -3.14 20.40
N ARG A 204 -0.14 -2.60 21.44
CA ARG A 204 -0.30 -3.28 22.72
C ARG A 204 -1.76 -3.57 23.03
N GLU A 205 -2.04 -4.79 23.44
CA GLU A 205 -3.40 -5.22 23.80
C GLU A 205 -3.89 -4.60 25.10
N ASP A 206 -3.00 -4.34 26.05
CA ASP A 206 -3.31 -3.66 27.31
C ASP A 206 -3.71 -2.19 27.10
N VAL A 207 -3.14 -1.52 26.11
CA VAL A 207 -3.58 -0.20 25.65
C VAL A 207 -4.94 -0.32 24.96
N ALA A 208 -5.16 -1.30 24.07
CA ALA A 208 -6.43 -1.39 23.36
C ALA A 208 -7.66 -1.69 24.25
N SER A 209 -7.44 -2.26 25.43
CA SER A 209 -8.48 -2.89 26.27
C SER A 209 -8.96 -2.06 27.47
N PHE A 210 -8.76 -0.73 27.46
CA PHE A 210 -9.16 0.16 28.58
C PHE A 210 -10.55 -0.15 29.17
N GLU A 211 -10.62 -0.35 30.48
CA GLU A 211 -11.87 -0.74 31.17
C GLU A 211 -12.85 0.42 31.36
N PHE A 212 -12.36 1.65 31.39
CA PHE A 212 -13.15 2.85 31.73
C PHE A 212 -14.09 3.34 30.62
N VAL A 213 -14.07 2.71 29.44
CA VAL A 213 -14.92 3.09 28.28
C VAL A 213 -16.10 2.14 28.15
N ILE A 214 -17.31 2.70 28.16
CA ILE A 214 -18.58 1.95 28.09
C ILE A 214 -18.75 1.29 26.71
N ALA A 215 -18.67 2.07 25.64
CA ALA A 215 -18.81 1.58 24.28
C ALA A 215 -17.45 1.44 23.61
N LYS A 216 -17.00 0.20 23.39
CA LYS A 216 -15.70 -0.06 22.75
C LYS A 216 -15.72 -1.23 21.77
N HIS A 217 -14.87 -1.11 20.76
CA HIS A 217 -14.58 -2.17 19.80
C HIS A 217 -13.08 -2.36 19.67
N ILE A 218 -12.64 -3.62 19.61
CA ILE A 218 -11.24 -3.97 19.40
C ILE A 218 -11.13 -4.79 18.12
N LEU A 219 -10.27 -4.35 17.21
CA LEU A 219 -9.94 -5.07 15.98
C LEU A 219 -8.49 -5.52 16.00
N PRO A 220 -8.22 -6.78 16.39
CA PRO A 220 -6.90 -7.35 16.25
C PRO A 220 -6.59 -7.59 14.76
N LEU A 221 -5.55 -6.95 14.26
CA LEU A 221 -4.99 -7.24 12.94
C LEU A 221 -4.05 -8.43 13.03
N LYS A 222 -4.10 -9.26 12.00
CA LYS A 222 -3.26 -10.45 11.85
C LYS A 222 -2.36 -10.29 10.62
N PRO A 223 -1.22 -11.00 10.58
CA PRO A 223 -0.45 -11.11 9.35
C PRO A 223 -1.31 -11.59 8.18
N LEU A 224 -0.98 -11.12 6.98
CA LEU A 224 -1.63 -11.56 5.76
C LEU A 224 -1.40 -13.07 5.55
N PRO A 225 -2.39 -13.83 5.05
CA PRO A 225 -2.17 -15.19 4.59
C PRO A 225 -1.15 -15.20 3.43
N VAL A 226 -0.54 -16.37 3.18
CA VAL A 226 0.53 -16.53 2.19
C VAL A 226 0.14 -16.00 0.81
N TYR A 227 -1.08 -16.31 0.35
CA TYR A 227 -1.58 -15.86 -0.94
C TYR A 227 -1.67 -14.33 -1.04
N GLU A 228 -2.23 -13.67 -0.03
CA GLU A 228 -2.34 -12.20 0.00
C GLU A 228 -0.97 -11.52 0.18
N SER A 229 -0.07 -12.16 0.94
CA SER A 229 1.32 -11.72 1.09
C SER A 229 2.06 -11.77 -0.26
N TRP A 230 1.87 -12.85 -1.02
CA TRP A 230 2.43 -13.00 -2.35
C TRP A 230 1.85 -11.97 -3.32
N ALA A 231 0.53 -11.76 -3.30
CA ALA A 231 -0.11 -10.74 -4.11
C ALA A 231 0.42 -9.33 -3.81
N LEU A 232 0.59 -8.98 -2.53
CA LEU A 232 1.17 -7.70 -2.11
C LEU A 232 2.62 -7.57 -2.56
N PHE A 233 3.43 -8.62 -2.41
CA PHE A 233 4.81 -8.65 -2.86
C PHE A 233 4.92 -8.48 -4.38
N CYS A 234 4.11 -9.21 -5.15
CA CYS A 234 4.09 -9.06 -6.60
C CYS A 234 3.70 -7.64 -7.02
N LYS A 235 2.67 -7.07 -6.38
CA LYS A 235 2.18 -5.74 -6.66
C LYS A 235 3.24 -4.66 -6.43
N LYS A 236 3.89 -4.66 -5.25
CA LYS A 236 4.89 -3.64 -4.88
C LYS A 236 6.27 -3.90 -5.49
N GLY A 237 6.65 -5.16 -5.65
CA GLY A 237 7.99 -5.56 -6.09
C GLY A 237 8.12 -5.75 -7.61
N PHE A 238 7.10 -6.27 -8.28
CA PHE A 238 7.18 -6.62 -9.71
C PHE A 238 6.30 -5.75 -10.57
N VAL A 239 5.01 -5.62 -10.24
CA VAL A 239 4.05 -4.87 -11.06
C VAL A 239 4.44 -3.40 -11.14
N ALA A 240 4.78 -2.78 -10.01
CA ALA A 240 5.24 -1.39 -9.98
C ALA A 240 6.54 -1.19 -10.78
N LYS A 241 7.54 -2.06 -10.58
CA LYS A 241 8.82 -2.01 -11.32
C LYS A 241 8.66 -2.30 -12.81
N CYS A 242 7.62 -3.05 -13.17
CA CYS A 242 7.32 -3.39 -14.55
C CYS A 242 6.31 -2.46 -15.21
N GLU A 243 5.93 -1.35 -14.55
CA GLU A 243 4.92 -0.40 -15.02
C GLU A 243 3.59 -1.07 -15.43
N GLY A 244 3.26 -2.21 -14.82
CA GLY A 244 2.09 -2.99 -15.17
C GLY A 244 2.16 -3.75 -16.51
N LEU A 245 3.28 -3.72 -17.24
CA LEU A 245 3.44 -4.42 -18.52
C LEU A 245 3.43 -5.95 -18.30
N PRO A 246 2.40 -6.69 -18.80
CA PRO A 246 2.27 -8.12 -18.55
C PRO A 246 3.48 -8.93 -19.02
N LEU A 247 4.04 -8.52 -20.16
CA LEU A 247 5.22 -9.11 -20.76
C LEU A 247 6.44 -9.07 -19.82
N ALA A 248 6.62 -7.94 -19.17
CA ALA A 248 7.76 -7.69 -18.32
C ALA A 248 7.63 -8.40 -16.97
N ILE A 249 6.40 -8.47 -16.44
CA ILE A 249 6.09 -9.24 -15.24
C ILE A 249 6.36 -10.73 -15.48
N VAL A 250 5.95 -11.27 -16.62
CA VAL A 250 6.21 -12.68 -16.98
C VAL A 250 7.70 -12.93 -17.16
N ALA A 251 8.40 -12.04 -17.85
CA ALA A 251 9.85 -12.15 -18.05
C ALA A 251 10.61 -12.14 -16.71
N LEU A 252 10.30 -11.17 -15.85
CA LEU A 252 10.88 -11.04 -14.52
C LEU A 252 10.52 -12.23 -13.62
N GLY A 253 9.28 -12.70 -13.67
CA GLY A 253 8.81 -13.87 -12.93
C GLY A 253 9.53 -15.16 -13.34
N GLY A 254 9.68 -15.41 -14.64
CA GLY A 254 10.43 -16.55 -15.17
C GLY A 254 11.92 -16.50 -14.81
N LEU A 255 12.51 -15.30 -14.87
CA LEU A 255 13.89 -15.05 -14.49
C LEU A 255 14.15 -15.22 -12.99
N ILE A 256 13.19 -14.86 -12.13
CA ILE A 256 13.29 -15.12 -10.69
C ILE A 256 13.14 -16.61 -10.40
N ALA A 257 12.20 -17.29 -11.07
CA ALA A 257 11.99 -18.73 -10.92
C ALA A 257 13.21 -19.57 -11.38
N SER A 258 14.05 -19.05 -12.27
CA SER A 258 15.27 -19.73 -12.73
C SER A 258 16.40 -19.72 -11.69
N LYS A 259 16.35 -18.84 -10.68
CA LYS A 259 17.42 -18.71 -9.67
C LYS A 259 17.22 -19.68 -8.52
N ASN A 260 18.23 -20.51 -8.29
CA ASN A 260 18.21 -21.56 -7.26
C ASN A 260 18.97 -21.19 -5.97
N SER A 261 19.50 -19.98 -5.84
CA SER A 261 20.21 -19.54 -4.63
C SER A 261 20.07 -18.04 -4.37
N MET A 262 20.10 -17.68 -3.08
CA MET A 262 19.98 -16.29 -2.61
C MET A 262 21.12 -15.39 -3.12
N ALA A 263 22.34 -15.91 -3.24
CA ALA A 263 23.48 -15.17 -3.77
C ALA A 263 23.30 -14.78 -5.25
N LYS A 264 22.77 -15.70 -6.08
CA LYS A 264 22.44 -15.41 -7.49
C LYS A 264 21.29 -14.42 -7.60
N TRP A 265 20.34 -14.50 -6.69
CA TRP A 265 19.21 -13.58 -6.63
C TRP A 265 19.66 -12.16 -6.26
N ASN A 266 20.53 -12.00 -5.25
CA ASN A 266 21.03 -10.69 -4.82
C ASN A 266 21.81 -9.98 -5.93
N GLY A 267 22.76 -10.66 -6.58
CA GLY A 267 23.53 -10.05 -7.68
C GLY A 267 22.65 -9.66 -8.88
N MET A 268 21.62 -10.46 -9.17
CA MET A 268 20.63 -10.14 -10.19
C MET A 268 19.74 -8.95 -9.77
N TYR A 269 19.28 -8.91 -8.52
CA TYR A 269 18.46 -7.83 -8.00
C TYR A 269 19.19 -6.49 -8.04
N GLU A 270 20.47 -6.45 -7.66
CA GLU A 270 21.29 -5.24 -7.71
C GLU A 270 21.43 -4.72 -9.14
N ASN A 271 21.75 -5.61 -10.09
CA ASN A 271 21.87 -5.24 -11.50
C ASN A 271 20.52 -4.80 -12.11
N LEU A 272 19.44 -5.49 -11.77
CA LEU A 272 18.09 -5.14 -12.22
C LEU A 272 17.65 -3.79 -11.63
N ASN A 273 17.97 -3.55 -10.36
CA ASN A 273 17.60 -2.31 -9.69
C ASN A 273 18.33 -1.12 -10.29
N TRP A 274 19.62 -1.27 -10.62
CA TRP A 274 20.41 -0.28 -11.36
C TRP A 274 19.80 0.06 -12.74
N GLU A 275 19.49 -0.97 -13.53
CA GLU A 275 18.89 -0.83 -14.86
C GLU A 275 17.51 -0.17 -14.84
N LEU A 276 16.69 -0.49 -13.83
CA LEU A 276 15.36 0.11 -13.64
C LEU A 276 15.42 1.57 -13.18
N THR A 277 16.52 2.02 -12.57
CA THR A 277 16.66 3.39 -12.06
C THR A 277 17.33 4.34 -13.05
N GLU A 278 18.16 3.87 -13.97
CA GLU A 278 18.98 4.72 -14.83
C GLU A 278 18.59 4.75 -16.31
N ASN A 279 17.76 3.81 -16.79
CA ASN A 279 17.47 3.69 -18.21
C ASN A 279 16.02 4.03 -18.58
N GLU A 280 15.83 4.55 -19.80
CA GLU A 280 14.50 4.80 -20.38
C GLU A 280 13.66 3.50 -20.43
N THR A 281 12.34 3.68 -20.37
CA THR A 281 11.28 2.68 -20.08
C THR A 281 11.26 1.39 -20.93
N PHE A 282 12.15 1.24 -21.91
CA PHE A 282 12.25 0.06 -22.80
C PHE A 282 13.62 -0.65 -22.82
N GLU A 283 14.71 -0.04 -22.34
CA GLU A 283 16.04 -0.68 -22.37
C GLU A 283 16.14 -1.80 -21.32
N TRP A 284 15.53 -1.62 -20.16
CA TRP A 284 15.48 -2.67 -19.13
C TRP A 284 14.68 -3.91 -19.59
N LEU A 285 13.69 -3.77 -20.48
CA LEU A 285 12.98 -4.91 -21.09
C LEU A 285 13.90 -5.74 -21.99
N LYS A 286 14.80 -5.08 -22.73
CA LYS A 286 15.86 -5.76 -23.48
C LYS A 286 16.82 -6.45 -22.52
N TYR A 287 17.17 -5.79 -21.42
CA TYR A 287 18.03 -6.35 -20.38
C TYR A 287 17.43 -7.62 -19.74
N ILE A 288 16.16 -7.60 -19.33
CA ILE A 288 15.48 -8.79 -18.78
C ILE A 288 15.36 -9.89 -19.83
N SER A 289 15.05 -9.54 -21.08
CA SER A 289 14.99 -10.52 -22.16
C SER A 289 16.36 -11.17 -22.41
N LEU A 290 17.42 -10.38 -22.34
CA LEU A 290 18.81 -10.82 -22.48
C LEU A 290 19.22 -11.71 -21.30
N LEU A 291 18.91 -11.32 -20.08
CA LEU A 291 19.17 -12.16 -18.90
C LEU A 291 18.39 -13.47 -18.93
N SER A 292 17.11 -13.42 -19.33
CA SER A 292 16.27 -14.60 -19.50
C SER A 292 16.87 -15.54 -20.53
N TYR A 293 17.39 -15.00 -21.63
CA TYR A 293 18.13 -15.76 -22.64
C TYR A 293 19.45 -16.34 -22.07
N HIS A 294 20.21 -15.57 -21.28
CA HIS A 294 21.46 -16.05 -20.67
C HIS A 294 21.25 -17.15 -19.63
N ASP A 295 20.10 -17.19 -18.96
CA ASP A 295 19.74 -18.24 -18.00
C ASP A 295 19.25 -19.53 -18.65
N LEU A 296 18.90 -19.51 -19.94
CA LEU A 296 18.53 -20.73 -20.66
C LEU A 296 19.71 -21.72 -20.71
N TYR A 297 19.40 -23.01 -20.54
CA TYR A 297 20.36 -24.08 -20.83
C TYR A 297 20.87 -23.96 -22.28
N TYR A 298 22.13 -24.34 -22.51
CA TYR A 298 22.81 -24.18 -23.81
C TYR A 298 21.98 -24.64 -25.02
N ARG A 299 21.34 -25.81 -24.91
CA ARG A 299 20.48 -26.35 -25.99
C ARG A 299 19.24 -25.50 -26.24
N LEU A 300 18.65 -24.91 -25.19
CA LEU A 300 17.48 -24.05 -25.29
C LEU A 300 17.83 -22.67 -25.89
N LYS A 301 19.04 -22.14 -25.61
CA LYS A 301 19.55 -20.93 -26.27
C LYS A 301 19.60 -21.09 -27.77
N GLN A 302 20.16 -22.21 -28.23
CA GLN A 302 20.21 -22.52 -29.67
C GLN A 302 18.80 -22.65 -30.25
N CYS A 303 17.89 -23.38 -29.60
CA CYS A 303 16.50 -23.51 -30.03
C CYS A 303 15.79 -22.15 -30.15
N PHE A 304 16.00 -21.26 -29.17
CA PHE A 304 15.43 -19.93 -29.16
C PHE A 304 15.99 -19.04 -30.28
N LEU A 305 17.30 -19.08 -30.53
CA LEU A 305 17.91 -18.37 -31.66
C LEU A 305 17.37 -18.84 -33.01
N PHE A 306 17.07 -20.13 -33.19
CA PHE A 306 16.48 -20.65 -34.44
C PHE A 306 15.13 -20.00 -34.78
N CYS A 307 14.40 -19.49 -33.80
CA CYS A 307 13.18 -18.73 -34.05
C CYS A 307 13.48 -17.47 -34.91
N SER A 308 14.64 -16.81 -34.75
CA SER A 308 15.00 -15.59 -35.51
C SER A 308 15.01 -15.76 -37.04
N ILE A 309 15.09 -16.99 -37.55
CA ILE A 309 15.10 -17.30 -38.99
C ILE A 309 13.72 -17.07 -39.64
N PHE A 310 12.65 -17.14 -38.85
CA PHE A 310 11.30 -16.93 -39.35
C PHE A 310 10.96 -15.43 -39.43
N PRO A 311 10.25 -14.98 -40.49
CA PRO A 311 9.78 -13.60 -40.62
C PRO A 311 9.00 -13.13 -39.39
N GLU A 312 9.04 -11.82 -39.15
CA GLU A 312 8.24 -11.14 -38.13
C GLU A 312 6.75 -11.52 -38.27
N ASP A 313 6.09 -11.77 -37.13
CA ASP A 313 4.67 -12.12 -36.99
C ASP A 313 4.21 -13.38 -37.78
N CYS A 314 5.14 -14.21 -38.25
CA CYS A 314 4.82 -15.47 -38.93
C CYS A 314 4.37 -16.55 -37.93
N VAL A 315 3.23 -17.20 -38.22
CA VAL A 315 2.74 -18.34 -37.43
C VAL A 315 3.63 -19.56 -37.68
N ILE A 316 4.38 -19.96 -36.64
CA ILE A 316 5.24 -21.14 -36.69
C ILE A 316 4.46 -22.36 -36.23
N LYS A 317 4.25 -23.30 -37.15
CA LYS A 317 3.65 -24.60 -36.81
C LYS A 317 4.60 -25.38 -35.90
N ARG A 318 4.15 -25.77 -34.70
CA ARG A 318 4.91 -26.58 -33.70
C ARG A 318 5.63 -27.78 -34.32
N LYS A 319 4.97 -28.54 -35.20
CA LYS A 319 5.57 -29.71 -35.88
C LYS A 319 6.78 -29.34 -36.76
N ARG A 320 6.78 -28.15 -37.38
CA ARG A 320 7.90 -27.65 -38.18
C ARG A 320 9.07 -27.26 -37.29
N LEU A 321 8.79 -26.61 -36.15
CA LEU A 321 9.80 -26.18 -35.20
C LEU A 321 10.52 -27.38 -34.54
N ILE A 322 9.77 -28.41 -34.12
CA ILE A 322 10.34 -29.64 -33.55
C ILE A 322 11.25 -30.36 -34.55
N ARG A 323 10.87 -30.44 -35.84
CA ARG A 323 11.71 -31.04 -36.90
C ARG A 323 13.01 -30.28 -37.15
N ILE A 324 13.02 -28.98 -36.91
CA ILE A 324 14.22 -28.14 -37.06
C ILE A 324 15.11 -28.28 -35.83
N TRP A 325 14.52 -28.39 -34.63
CA TRP A 325 15.25 -28.52 -33.37
C TRP A 325 15.78 -29.93 -33.08
N MET A 326 15.20 -30.96 -33.71
CA MET A 326 15.73 -32.32 -33.68
C MET A 326 16.46 -32.59 -35.00
N PRO A 327 17.76 -32.26 -35.13
CA PRO A 327 18.56 -32.89 -36.16
C PRO A 327 18.60 -34.38 -35.85
N ASN A 328 18.48 -35.21 -36.89
CA ASN A 328 18.52 -36.66 -36.78
C ASN A 328 19.69 -37.12 -35.88
N HIS A 329 19.40 -37.86 -34.82
CA HIS A 329 20.27 -38.98 -34.47
C HIS A 329 20.10 -40.01 -35.60
N LEU A 330 20.89 -39.93 -36.66
CA LEU A 330 21.15 -41.00 -37.64
C LEU A 330 22.42 -40.63 -38.43
N GLU A 331 23.51 -41.35 -38.12
CA GLU A 331 24.74 -41.63 -38.92
C GLU A 331 25.65 -40.41 -39.25
N GLU A 332 26.94 -40.34 -38.91
CA GLU A 332 28.01 -41.30 -38.55
C GLU A 332 28.78 -40.90 -37.27
#